data_AF-A0A166FGV4-F1
#
_entry.id   AF-A0A166FGV4-F1
#
_cell.length_a   1.000
_cell.length_b   1.000
_cell.length_c   1.000
_cell.angle_alpha   90.00
_cell.angle_beta   90.00
_cell.angle_gamma   90.00
#
_symmetry.space_group_name_H-M   'P 1'
#
loop_
_entity.id
_entity.type
_entity.pdbx_description
1 polymer ?
#
loop_
_entity_poly.entity_id
_entity_poly.type
_entity_poly.pdbx_seq_one_letter_code
_entity_poly.pdbx_strand_id
1 'polypeptide(L)'
;MAADPSYPLYPVLCIITAAFGLLALSTTFVRRSYNFGVAWLCLWLFVETLTNGINAIIWADNDDVKLYVYCDIVTHLQVVGSVVKPMSTLLITRRLYLIASLQSVELPSARARRADLLMNWTLGLVAPLLVAGPLYYIVQGVRFQVYEVFGCSSATVFSATTILLVRSWSIIPPLISVLIYYPKVFSTFHRHSRDVNRFLRTNNSVSRTNYFRILVLASVDVVLTLPKAIVSLVFEILVLRELKPRPNFYPGWHFIHTDWDPIGVSYHEMKINGKFNFVEIYWDQWSPLVLALVLFVLFGLTGEARASYWRIACFVGWWFGWKPSARDRRVAALDTIEFGAQAQVSEPALYADVGTPSSYVSSKTSAVGDREDKPV
;
A
#
# COMPACT_ATOMS: atom_id res chain seq x y z
N MET A 1 -22.59 -26.39 -20.01
CA MET A 1 -21.52 -26.55 -18.99
C MET A 1 -20.71 -25.29 -19.02
N ALA A 2 -20.31 -24.74 -17.87
CA ALA A 2 -19.42 -23.57 -17.86
C ALA A 2 -18.14 -23.91 -18.63
N ALA A 3 -17.65 -22.99 -19.47
CA ALA A 3 -16.44 -23.18 -20.25
C ALA A 3 -15.21 -23.40 -19.35
N ASP A 4 -15.20 -22.70 -18.21
CA ASP A 4 -14.16 -22.77 -17.18
C ASP A 4 -14.67 -23.41 -15.87
N PRO A 5 -13.87 -24.29 -15.24
CA PRO A 5 -14.25 -24.97 -13.99
C PRO A 5 -14.29 -24.06 -12.75
N SER A 6 -13.75 -22.84 -12.81
CA SER A 6 -13.77 -21.92 -11.66
C SER A 6 -15.06 -21.10 -11.54
N TYR A 7 -15.94 -21.14 -12.55
CA TYR A 7 -17.27 -20.54 -12.46
C TYR A 7 -18.25 -21.41 -11.65
N PRO A 8 -19.07 -20.86 -10.73
CA PRO A 8 -19.23 -19.44 -10.38
C PRO A 8 -18.35 -18.98 -9.21
N LEU A 9 -17.43 -19.81 -8.72
CA LEU A 9 -16.61 -19.50 -7.54
C LEU A 9 -15.76 -18.23 -7.74
N TYR A 10 -15.11 -18.08 -8.89
CA TYR A 10 -14.24 -16.94 -9.18
C TYR A 10 -14.95 -15.57 -9.07
N PRO A 11 -16.05 -15.30 -9.80
CA PRO A 11 -16.74 -14.01 -9.67
C PRO A 11 -17.29 -13.76 -8.26
N VAL A 12 -17.79 -14.80 -7.57
CA VAL A 12 -18.26 -14.67 -6.18
C VAL A 12 -17.11 -14.24 -5.25
N LEU A 13 -15.95 -14.87 -5.36
CA LEU A 13 -14.77 -14.51 -4.57
C LEU A 13 -14.28 -13.10 -4.89
N CYS A 14 -14.30 -12.69 -6.17
CA CYS A 14 -13.96 -11.33 -6.58
C CYS A 14 -14.86 -10.28 -5.90
N ILE A 15 -16.19 -10.48 -5.92
CA ILE A 15 -17.14 -9.53 -5.31
C ILE A 15 -16.99 -9.48 -3.78
N ILE A 16 -16.84 -10.64 -3.12
CA ILE A 16 -16.60 -10.69 -1.67
C ILE A 16 -15.29 -9.98 -1.32
N THR A 17 -14.24 -10.22 -2.10
CA THR A 17 -12.92 -9.63 -1.87
C THR A 17 -12.92 -8.11 -2.14
N ALA A 18 -13.70 -7.64 -3.12
CA ALA A 18 -13.94 -6.22 -3.33
C ALA A 18 -14.59 -5.59 -2.09
N ALA A 19 -15.61 -6.22 -1.51
CA ALA A 19 -16.22 -5.74 -0.27
C ALA A 19 -15.20 -5.69 0.89
N PHE A 20 -14.33 -6.70 1.02
CA PHE A 20 -13.24 -6.69 1.99
C PHE A 20 -12.23 -5.57 1.74
N GLY A 21 -11.87 -5.29 0.48
CA GLY A 21 -11.01 -4.19 0.09
C GLY A 21 -11.62 -2.83 0.46
N LEU A 22 -12.93 -2.64 0.24
CA LEU A 22 -13.66 -1.44 0.61
C LEU A 22 -13.69 -1.24 2.13
N LEU A 23 -13.90 -2.31 2.89
CA LEU A 23 -13.81 -2.28 4.36
C LEU A 23 -12.40 -1.87 4.80
N ALA A 24 -11.36 -2.50 4.26
CA ALA A 24 -9.97 -2.14 4.57
C ALA A 24 -9.68 -0.66 4.22
N LEU A 25 -10.16 -0.18 3.09
CA LEU A 25 -10.04 1.23 2.69
C LEU A 25 -10.76 2.19 3.64
N SER A 26 -11.95 1.83 4.12
CA SER A 26 -12.67 2.66 5.10
C SER A 26 -11.87 2.82 6.40
N THR A 27 -11.15 1.77 6.83
CA THR A 27 -10.31 1.83 8.03
C THR A 27 -9.09 2.70 7.87
N THR A 28 -8.47 2.75 6.68
CA THR A 28 -7.32 3.61 6.42
C THR A 28 -7.73 5.09 6.43
N PHE A 29 -8.89 5.43 5.85
CA PHE A 29 -9.41 6.80 5.86
C PHE A 29 -9.82 7.27 7.25
N VAL A 30 -10.63 6.49 7.98
CA VAL A 30 -11.13 6.85 9.32
C VAL A 30 -9.99 7.07 10.30
N ARG A 31 -8.89 6.33 10.15
CA ARG A 31 -7.78 6.44 11.10
C ARG A 31 -6.82 7.58 10.84
N ARG A 32 -6.86 8.26 9.68
CA ARG A 32 -5.95 9.37 9.32
C ARG A 32 -4.44 9.09 9.52
N SER A 33 -4.06 7.85 9.84
CA SER A 33 -2.79 7.52 10.49
C SER A 33 -1.96 6.48 9.75
N TYR A 34 -2.36 5.99 8.58
CA TYR A 34 -1.61 4.92 7.92
C TYR A 34 -1.29 5.20 6.45
N ASN A 35 -0.07 4.78 6.10
CA ASN A 35 0.69 4.99 4.87
C ASN A 35 -0.18 5.19 3.63
N PHE A 36 0.05 6.32 2.95
CA PHE A 36 -0.56 6.65 1.66
C PHE A 36 -0.49 5.49 0.66
N GLY A 37 0.63 4.75 0.62
CA GLY A 37 0.78 3.56 -0.22
C GLY A 37 -0.18 2.41 0.14
N VAL A 38 -0.51 2.19 1.42
CA VAL A 38 -1.52 1.17 1.79
C VAL A 38 -2.90 1.60 1.31
N ALA A 39 -3.26 2.88 1.46
CA ALA A 39 -4.55 3.39 1.00
C ALA A 39 -4.71 3.24 -0.52
N TRP A 40 -3.69 3.57 -1.32
CA TRP A 40 -3.72 3.34 -2.77
C TRP A 40 -3.82 1.87 -3.13
N LEU A 41 -3.06 1.01 -2.45
CA LEU A 41 -3.14 -0.42 -2.69
C LEU A 41 -4.54 -0.96 -2.39
N CYS A 42 -5.17 -0.56 -1.28
CA CYS A 42 -6.55 -0.94 -0.95
C CYS A 42 -7.54 -0.47 -2.01
N LEU A 43 -7.49 0.81 -2.37
CA LEU A 43 -8.40 1.41 -3.34
C LEU A 43 -8.28 0.70 -4.68
N TRP A 44 -7.05 0.48 -5.12
CA TRP A 44 -6.79 -0.11 -6.41
C TRP A 44 -7.22 -1.58 -6.48
N LEU A 45 -6.89 -2.37 -5.45
CA LEU A 45 -7.33 -3.76 -5.38
C LEU A 45 -8.84 -3.90 -5.29
N PHE A 46 -9.52 -2.97 -4.62
CA PHE A 46 -10.98 -2.89 -4.63
C PHE A 46 -11.52 -2.71 -6.05
N VAL A 47 -11.02 -1.70 -6.78
CA VAL A 47 -11.47 -1.42 -8.15
C VAL A 47 -11.23 -2.64 -9.04
N GLU A 48 -10.04 -3.22 -9.01
CA GLU A 48 -9.66 -4.32 -9.89
C GLU A 48 -10.42 -5.62 -9.58
N THR A 49 -10.59 -5.98 -8.30
CA THR A 49 -11.38 -7.16 -7.94
C THR A 49 -12.85 -7.00 -8.27
N LEU A 50 -13.39 -5.78 -8.14
CA LEU A 50 -14.77 -5.47 -8.56
C LEU A 50 -14.93 -5.62 -10.08
N THR A 51 -14.05 -5.00 -10.87
CA THR A 51 -14.12 -5.09 -12.34
C THR A 51 -13.91 -6.51 -12.84
N ASN A 52 -13.00 -7.29 -12.22
CA ASN A 52 -12.80 -8.70 -12.58
C ASN A 52 -14.05 -9.54 -12.27
N GLY A 53 -14.72 -9.29 -11.14
CA GLY A 53 -15.98 -9.95 -10.81
C GLY A 53 -17.09 -9.62 -11.80
N ILE A 54 -17.24 -8.33 -12.17
CA ILE A 54 -18.22 -7.89 -13.18
C ILE A 54 -17.92 -8.52 -14.54
N ASN A 55 -16.66 -8.50 -14.97
CA ASN A 55 -16.22 -9.12 -16.22
C ASN A 55 -16.58 -10.61 -16.26
N ALA A 56 -16.24 -11.36 -15.21
CA ALA A 56 -16.48 -12.80 -15.17
C ALA A 56 -17.96 -13.18 -15.10
N ILE A 57 -18.84 -12.25 -14.75
CA ILE A 57 -20.30 -12.44 -14.82
C ILE A 57 -20.83 -12.16 -16.23
N ILE A 58 -20.40 -11.05 -16.85
CA ILE A 58 -20.94 -10.61 -18.16
C ILE A 58 -20.50 -11.52 -19.32
N TRP A 59 -19.28 -12.05 -19.23
CA TRP A 59 -18.65 -12.89 -20.26
C TRP A 59 -18.49 -14.35 -19.79
N ALA A 60 -19.32 -14.83 -18.86
CA ALA A 60 -19.20 -16.17 -18.29
C ALA A 60 -19.23 -17.32 -19.31
N ASP A 61 -19.87 -17.11 -20.46
CA ASP A 61 -20.15 -18.10 -21.50
C ASP A 61 -20.06 -17.55 -22.94
N ASN A 62 -19.44 -16.37 -23.13
CA ASN A 62 -19.33 -15.71 -24.43
C ASN A 62 -18.09 -14.80 -24.47
N ASP A 63 -17.58 -14.55 -25.67
CA ASP A 63 -16.49 -13.61 -25.99
C ASP A 63 -16.98 -12.42 -26.84
N ASP A 64 -18.30 -12.17 -26.81
CA ASP A 64 -18.92 -11.10 -27.58
C ASP A 64 -18.29 -9.73 -27.27
N VAL A 65 -17.88 -9.02 -28.32
CA VAL A 65 -17.41 -7.64 -28.24
C VAL A 65 -18.61 -6.72 -28.00
N LYS A 66 -18.88 -6.45 -26.72
CA LYS A 66 -19.98 -5.60 -26.25
C LYS A 66 -19.48 -4.64 -25.16
N LEU A 67 -20.31 -3.65 -24.81
CA LEU A 67 -20.00 -2.66 -23.76
C LEU A 67 -18.68 -1.89 -23.98
N TYR A 68 -18.49 -1.35 -25.19
CA TYR A 68 -17.26 -0.64 -25.60
C TYR A 68 -16.73 0.36 -24.58
N VAL A 69 -17.59 1.27 -24.09
CA VAL A 69 -17.19 2.30 -23.11
C VAL A 69 -16.68 1.68 -21.81
N TYR A 70 -17.32 0.60 -21.36
CA TYR A 70 -16.90 -0.12 -20.17
C TYR A 70 -15.56 -0.80 -20.39
N CYS A 71 -15.37 -1.50 -21.50
CA CYS A 71 -14.08 -2.13 -21.81
C CYS A 71 -12.95 -1.11 -21.99
N ASP A 72 -13.18 0.04 -22.64
CA ASP A 72 -12.18 1.11 -22.74
C ASP A 72 -11.69 1.56 -21.36
N ILE A 73 -12.62 1.77 -20.42
CA ILE A 73 -12.30 2.17 -19.05
C ILE A 73 -11.57 1.04 -18.32
N VAL A 74 -12.10 -0.18 -18.35
CA VAL A 74 -11.57 -1.30 -17.58
C VAL A 74 -10.19 -1.72 -18.04
N THR A 75 -9.89 -1.71 -19.33
CA THR A 75 -8.55 -2.06 -19.82
C THR A 75 -7.50 -1.04 -19.38
N HIS A 76 -7.82 0.25 -19.40
CA HIS A 76 -6.93 1.28 -18.89
C HIS A 76 -6.76 1.17 -17.37
N LEU A 77 -7.85 0.86 -16.66
CA LEU A 77 -7.78 0.57 -15.23
C LEU A 77 -6.82 -0.61 -14.99
N GLN A 78 -6.94 -1.73 -15.69
CA GLN A 78 -6.01 -2.87 -15.55
C GLN A 78 -4.54 -2.45 -15.72
N VAL A 79 -4.23 -1.60 -16.70
CA VAL A 79 -2.87 -1.07 -16.89
C VAL A 79 -2.46 -0.17 -15.73
N VAL A 80 -3.33 0.74 -15.24
CA VAL A 80 -3.06 1.52 -14.01
C VAL A 80 -2.72 0.57 -12.86
N GLY A 81 -3.44 -0.53 -12.73
CA GLY A 81 -3.23 -1.50 -11.67
C GLY A 81 -1.92 -2.24 -11.70
N SER A 82 -1.46 -2.59 -12.89
CA SER A 82 -0.14 -3.20 -13.11
C SER A 82 1.02 -2.32 -12.63
N VAL A 83 0.81 -0.99 -12.57
CA VAL A 83 1.78 0.02 -12.14
C VAL A 83 1.58 0.46 -10.68
N VAL A 84 0.33 0.67 -10.25
CA VAL A 84 0.01 1.15 -8.89
C VAL A 84 0.44 0.15 -7.83
N LYS A 85 0.27 -1.16 -8.04
CA LYS A 85 0.66 -2.20 -7.08
C LYS A 85 2.16 -2.10 -6.69
N PRO A 86 3.12 -2.23 -7.64
CA PRO A 86 4.55 -2.10 -7.36
C PRO A 86 4.96 -0.72 -6.85
N MET A 87 4.29 0.35 -7.29
CA MET A 87 4.55 1.69 -6.75
C MET A 87 4.09 1.83 -5.30
N SER A 88 2.93 1.26 -4.96
CA SER A 88 2.38 1.31 -3.61
C SER A 88 3.27 0.56 -2.62
N THR A 89 3.77 -0.63 -2.97
CA THR A 89 4.69 -1.39 -2.11
C THR A 89 6.05 -0.71 -1.99
N LEU A 90 6.56 -0.07 -3.04
CA LEU A 90 7.76 0.79 -2.97
C LEU A 90 7.56 1.95 -1.99
N LEU A 91 6.44 2.67 -2.08
CA LEU A 91 6.10 3.77 -1.17
C LEU A 91 5.98 3.28 0.28
N ILE A 92 5.37 2.12 0.50
CA ILE A 92 5.28 1.48 1.81
C ILE A 92 6.68 1.14 2.35
N THR A 93 7.52 0.49 1.55
CA THR A 93 8.89 0.09 1.94
C THR A 93 9.74 1.30 2.28
N ARG A 94 9.68 2.36 1.47
CA ARG A 94 10.37 3.62 1.73
C ARG A 94 9.92 4.24 3.05
N ARG A 95 8.61 4.23 3.32
CA ARG A 95 8.05 4.82 4.53
C ARG A 95 8.43 4.03 5.78
N LEU A 96 8.46 2.70 5.70
CA LEU A 96 9.00 1.83 6.75
C LEU A 96 10.46 2.16 7.06
N TYR A 97 11.29 2.31 6.02
CA TYR A 97 12.68 2.72 6.16
C TYR A 97 12.82 4.04 6.92
N LEU A 98 12.05 5.07 6.54
CA LEU A 98 12.10 6.38 7.20
C LEU A 98 11.70 6.31 8.67
N ILE A 99 10.64 5.56 9.01
CA ILE A 99 10.22 5.38 10.41
C ILE A 99 11.31 4.68 11.21
N ALA A 100 11.93 3.63 10.67
CA ALA A 100 13.00 2.92 11.33
C ALA A 100 14.25 3.79 11.50
N SER A 101 14.62 4.59 10.50
CA SER A 101 15.83 5.42 10.53
C SER A 101 15.70 6.67 11.40
N LEU A 102 14.53 7.32 11.35
CA LEU A 102 14.28 8.58 12.09
C LEU A 102 13.74 8.32 13.49
N GLN A 103 13.35 7.07 13.80
CA GLN A 103 12.67 6.70 15.05
C GLN A 103 11.49 7.62 15.36
N SER A 104 10.78 8.05 14.32
CA SER A 104 9.65 8.97 14.41
C SER A 104 8.68 8.70 13.26
N VAL A 105 7.39 8.84 13.58
CA VAL A 105 6.33 8.72 12.58
C VAL A 105 6.25 10.02 11.78
N GLU A 106 6.48 11.16 12.40
CA GLU A 106 6.44 12.46 11.73
C GLU A 106 7.78 12.79 11.07
N LEU A 107 7.70 13.43 9.91
CA LEU A 107 8.90 13.90 9.21
C LEU A 107 9.43 15.18 9.88
N PRO A 108 10.75 15.36 9.95
CA PRO A 108 11.39 16.39 10.79
C PRO A 108 11.16 17.83 10.32
N SER A 109 10.68 18.05 9.08
CA SER A 109 10.45 19.40 8.56
C SER A 109 9.23 19.47 7.64
N ALA A 110 8.61 20.67 7.58
CA ALA A 110 7.52 20.96 6.65
C ALA A 110 7.94 20.80 5.17
N ARG A 111 9.22 21.03 4.85
CA ARG A 111 9.78 20.77 3.50
C ARG A 111 9.81 19.27 3.21
N ALA A 112 10.29 18.46 4.16
CA ALA A 112 10.29 17.00 4.02
C ALA A 112 8.87 16.45 3.87
N ARG A 113 7.90 16.97 4.63
CA ARG A 113 6.48 16.59 4.50
C ARG A 113 5.90 16.91 3.14
N ARG A 114 6.17 18.10 2.58
CA ARG A 114 5.73 18.48 1.23
C ARG A 114 6.36 17.62 0.15
N ALA A 115 7.67 17.34 0.25
CA ALA A 115 8.36 16.45 -0.68
C ALA A 115 7.82 15.01 -0.63
N ASP A 116 7.50 14.52 0.57
CA ASP A 116 6.89 13.21 0.76
C ASP A 116 5.51 13.13 0.11
N LEU A 117 4.65 14.13 0.34
CA LEU A 117 3.34 14.22 -0.31
C LEU A 117 3.45 14.28 -1.83
N LEU A 118 4.38 15.08 -2.36
CA LEU A 118 4.59 15.18 -3.81
C LEU A 118 4.95 13.81 -4.39
N MET A 119 5.94 13.13 -3.81
CA MET A 119 6.35 11.81 -4.29
C MET A 119 5.26 10.76 -4.17
N ASN A 120 4.50 10.81 -3.06
CA ASN A 120 3.36 9.95 -2.84
C ASN A 120 2.34 10.11 -3.98
N TRP A 121 1.92 11.34 -4.31
CA TRP A 121 0.98 11.60 -5.41
C TRP A 121 1.56 11.29 -6.79
N THR A 122 2.84 11.57 -7.02
CA THR A 122 3.44 11.29 -8.33
C THR A 122 3.56 9.81 -8.59
N LEU A 123 4.06 9.01 -7.63
CA LEU A 123 4.21 7.57 -7.80
C LEU A 123 2.88 6.80 -7.65
N GLY A 124 1.98 7.28 -6.79
CA GLY A 124 0.70 6.63 -6.52
C GLY A 124 -0.41 6.95 -7.52
N LEU A 125 -0.32 8.04 -8.27
CA LEU A 125 -1.37 8.46 -9.22
C LEU A 125 -0.83 8.94 -10.56
N VAL A 126 0.06 9.94 -10.59
CA VAL A 126 0.47 10.58 -11.85
C VAL A 126 1.20 9.60 -12.78
N ALA A 127 2.20 8.89 -12.26
CA ALA A 127 2.96 7.92 -13.06
C ALA A 127 2.06 6.78 -13.59
N PRO A 128 1.22 6.12 -12.78
CA PRO A 128 0.26 5.14 -13.31
C PRO A 128 -0.66 5.67 -14.40
N LEU A 129 -1.19 6.89 -14.27
CA LEU A 129 -2.05 7.49 -15.32
C LEU A 129 -1.29 7.82 -16.60
N LEU A 130 -0.04 8.30 -16.49
CA LEU A 130 0.82 8.52 -17.65
C LEU A 130 1.16 7.21 -18.37
N VAL A 131 1.40 6.13 -17.61
CA VAL A 131 1.68 4.82 -18.19
C VAL A 131 0.44 4.25 -18.86
N ALA A 132 -0.69 4.24 -18.16
CA ALA A 132 -1.93 3.63 -18.64
C ALA A 132 -2.64 4.42 -19.75
N GLY A 133 -2.38 5.72 -19.87
CA GLY A 133 -2.91 6.55 -20.96
C GLY A 133 -1.94 6.62 -22.14
N PRO A 134 -1.16 7.70 -22.26
CA PRO A 134 -0.38 7.97 -23.47
C PRO A 134 0.70 6.92 -23.76
N LEU A 135 1.38 6.36 -22.76
CA LEU A 135 2.44 5.38 -23.02
C LEU A 135 1.88 4.02 -23.45
N TYR A 136 0.79 3.58 -22.83
CA TYR A 136 0.08 2.37 -23.22
C TYR A 136 -0.46 2.49 -24.64
N TYR A 137 -1.07 3.62 -25.00
CA TYR A 137 -1.64 3.85 -26.33
C TYR A 137 -0.60 3.65 -27.46
N ILE A 138 0.66 4.07 -27.26
CA ILE A 138 1.75 3.90 -28.25
C ILE A 138 1.94 2.43 -28.67
N VAL A 139 1.68 1.49 -27.76
CA VAL A 139 1.93 0.04 -27.93
C VAL A 139 0.65 -0.80 -27.87
N GLN A 140 -0.51 -0.15 -27.84
CA GLN A 140 -1.82 -0.79 -27.73
C GLN A 140 -2.19 -1.41 -29.08
N GLY A 141 -2.06 -2.74 -29.20
CA GLY A 141 -2.16 -3.44 -30.49
C GLY A 141 -3.57 -3.52 -31.06
N VAL A 142 -4.57 -3.53 -30.19
CA VAL A 142 -6.00 -3.42 -30.52
C VAL A 142 -6.66 -2.59 -29.44
N ARG A 143 -7.83 -1.99 -29.71
CA ARG A 143 -8.54 -1.14 -28.74
C ARG A 143 -8.79 -1.84 -27.41
N PHE A 144 -9.28 -3.06 -27.44
CA PHE A 144 -9.29 -3.97 -26.29
C PHE A 144 -9.56 -5.38 -26.82
N GLN A 145 -9.30 -6.39 -26.00
CA GLN A 145 -9.73 -7.74 -26.28
C GLN A 145 -10.72 -8.21 -25.21
N VAL A 146 -11.60 -9.13 -25.56
CA VAL A 146 -12.54 -9.76 -24.64
C VAL A 146 -12.19 -11.24 -24.57
N TYR A 147 -11.75 -11.70 -23.41
CA TYR A 147 -11.57 -13.13 -23.16
C TYR A 147 -12.89 -13.72 -22.68
N GLU A 148 -13.33 -14.82 -23.31
CA GLU A 148 -14.40 -15.64 -22.74
C GLU A 148 -14.04 -15.98 -21.28
N VAL A 149 -15.03 -15.95 -20.39
CA VAL A 149 -14.91 -16.12 -18.93
C VAL A 149 -14.26 -14.96 -18.18
N PHE A 150 -13.28 -14.26 -18.75
CA PHE A 150 -12.51 -13.22 -18.04
C PHE A 150 -12.87 -11.77 -18.42
N GLY A 151 -13.61 -11.58 -19.50
CA GLY A 151 -14.09 -10.31 -20.03
C GLY A 151 -12.99 -9.42 -20.60
N CYS A 152 -13.17 -8.09 -20.50
CA CYS A 152 -12.28 -7.10 -21.11
C CYS A 152 -10.84 -7.23 -20.59
N SER A 153 -9.87 -7.15 -21.50
CA SER A 153 -8.44 -7.19 -21.21
C SER A 153 -7.66 -6.22 -22.10
N SER A 154 -6.62 -5.60 -21.54
CA SER A 154 -5.67 -4.81 -22.31
C SER A 154 -4.87 -5.69 -23.29
N ALA A 155 -4.67 -5.22 -24.51
CA ALA A 155 -3.86 -5.90 -25.51
C ALA A 155 -2.70 -5.01 -25.98
N THR A 156 -1.48 -5.52 -25.90
CA THR A 156 -0.26 -4.84 -26.37
C THR A 156 0.43 -5.65 -27.45
N VAL A 157 1.08 -5.00 -28.40
CA VAL A 157 1.97 -5.69 -29.34
C VAL A 157 3.22 -6.21 -28.62
N PHE A 158 3.75 -7.35 -29.05
CA PHE A 158 5.06 -7.82 -28.58
C PHE A 158 6.17 -6.98 -29.22
N SER A 159 6.86 -6.17 -28.42
CA SER A 159 7.96 -5.33 -28.91
C SER A 159 8.89 -4.87 -27.78
N ALA A 160 10.11 -4.46 -28.11
CA ALA A 160 11.01 -3.87 -27.13
C ALA A 160 10.42 -2.57 -26.53
N THR A 161 9.67 -1.80 -27.33
CA THR A 161 8.99 -0.59 -26.87
C THR A 161 7.93 -0.91 -25.81
N THR A 162 7.15 -1.99 -25.97
CA THR A 162 6.17 -2.45 -24.96
C THR A 162 6.85 -2.78 -23.63
N ILE A 163 7.99 -3.48 -23.70
CA ILE A 163 8.78 -3.81 -22.52
C ILE A 163 9.22 -2.53 -21.80
N LEU A 164 9.75 -1.55 -22.53
CA LEU A 164 10.25 -0.31 -21.96
C LEU A 164 9.15 0.59 -21.40
N LEU A 165 8.06 0.78 -22.14
CA LEU A 165 7.01 1.74 -21.80
C LEU A 165 6.01 1.23 -20.77
N VAL A 166 5.74 -0.08 -20.75
CA VAL A 166 4.67 -0.69 -19.92
C VAL A 166 5.23 -1.74 -18.97
N ARG A 167 5.89 -2.80 -19.46
CA ARG A 167 6.27 -3.95 -18.60
C ARG A 167 7.34 -3.59 -17.55
N SER A 168 8.25 -2.67 -17.86
CA SER A 168 9.34 -2.24 -16.98
C SER A 168 8.84 -1.71 -15.63
N TRP A 169 7.65 -1.12 -15.60
CA TRP A 169 7.02 -0.57 -14.40
C TRP A 169 6.61 -1.63 -13.37
N SER A 170 6.46 -2.89 -13.78
CA SER A 170 6.22 -4.01 -12.85
C SER A 170 7.50 -4.59 -12.27
N ILE A 171 8.68 -4.23 -12.81
CA ILE A 171 9.98 -4.79 -12.42
C ILE A 171 10.83 -3.76 -11.67
N ILE A 172 10.91 -2.53 -12.18
CA ILE A 172 11.79 -1.48 -11.65
C ILE A 172 11.45 -1.12 -10.19
N PRO A 173 10.19 -0.87 -9.78
CA PRO A 173 9.90 -0.47 -8.41
C PRO A 173 10.20 -1.55 -7.35
N PRO A 174 9.87 -2.84 -7.56
CA PRO A 174 10.31 -3.91 -6.66
C PRO A 174 11.83 -4.04 -6.61
N LEU A 175 12.54 -3.89 -7.74
CA LEU A 175 14.01 -3.89 -7.74
C LEU A 175 14.59 -2.73 -6.93
N ILE A 176 14.04 -1.51 -7.06
CA ILE A 176 14.45 -0.37 -6.23
C ILE A 176 14.23 -0.69 -4.74
N SER A 177 13.10 -1.31 -4.40
CA SER A 177 12.82 -1.75 -3.03
C SER A 177 13.91 -2.70 -2.51
N VAL A 178 14.21 -3.76 -3.27
CA VAL A 178 15.20 -4.79 -2.92
C VAL A 178 16.62 -4.25 -2.85
N LEU A 179 17.02 -3.40 -3.80
CA LEU A 179 18.40 -2.93 -3.91
C LEU A 179 18.71 -1.77 -2.96
N ILE A 180 17.73 -0.91 -2.66
CA ILE A 180 17.96 0.32 -1.90
C ILE A 180 17.36 0.25 -0.50
N TYR A 181 16.08 -0.11 -0.38
CA TYR A 181 15.36 0.07 0.88
C TYR A 181 15.49 -1.13 1.82
N TYR A 182 15.36 -2.37 1.33
CA TYR A 182 15.51 -3.56 2.17
C TYR A 182 16.88 -3.65 2.89
N PRO A 183 18.02 -3.43 2.22
CA PRO A 183 19.33 -3.44 2.88
C PRO A 183 19.44 -2.36 3.96
N LYS A 184 18.86 -1.18 3.71
CA LYS A 184 18.86 -0.07 4.67
C LYS A 184 17.93 -0.34 5.87
N VAL A 185 16.76 -0.91 5.65
CA VAL A 185 15.87 -1.38 6.73
C VAL A 185 16.62 -2.41 7.56
N PHE A 186 17.17 -3.43 6.93
CA PHE A 186 17.92 -4.50 7.61
C PHE A 186 19.10 -3.94 8.43
N SER A 187 19.93 -3.08 7.83
CA SER A 187 21.06 -2.43 8.52
C SER A 187 20.60 -1.60 9.72
N THR A 188 19.52 -0.83 9.57
CA THR A 188 18.97 -0.01 10.66
C THR A 188 18.45 -0.89 11.80
N PHE A 189 17.72 -1.96 11.48
CA PHE A 189 17.27 -2.92 12.49
C PHE A 189 18.42 -3.65 13.16
N HIS A 190 19.47 -4.02 12.43
CA HIS A 190 20.60 -4.72 13.01
C HIS A 190 21.39 -3.80 13.96
N ARG A 191 21.72 -2.58 13.51
CA ARG A 191 22.54 -1.63 14.28
C ARG A 191 21.80 -1.00 15.46
N HIS A 192 20.51 -0.71 15.30
CA HIS A 192 19.69 -0.05 16.32
C HIS A 192 18.57 -0.96 16.85
N SER A 193 18.78 -2.28 16.84
CA SER A 193 17.75 -3.27 17.22
C SER A 193 17.12 -2.98 18.58
N ARG A 194 17.94 -2.60 19.58
CA ARG A 194 17.48 -2.28 20.92
C ARG A 194 16.64 -1.00 20.95
N ASP A 195 17.08 0.04 20.25
CA ASP A 195 16.40 1.33 20.23
C ASP A 195 15.11 1.28 19.41
N VAL A 196 15.13 0.62 18.24
CA VAL A 196 13.95 0.42 17.39
C VAL A 196 12.96 -0.49 18.09
N ASN A 197 13.39 -1.60 18.70
CA ASN A 197 12.47 -2.45 19.46
C ASN A 197 11.89 -1.73 20.69
N ARG A 198 12.68 -0.89 21.37
CA ARG A 198 12.20 -0.05 22.47
C ARG A 198 11.15 0.94 21.95
N PHE A 199 11.47 1.70 20.90
CA PHE A 199 10.56 2.67 20.28
C PHE A 199 9.25 2.02 19.82
N LEU A 200 9.29 0.89 19.13
CA LEU A 200 8.10 0.16 18.66
C LEU A 200 7.28 -0.48 19.80
N ARG A 201 7.84 -0.61 21.00
CA ARG A 201 7.14 -1.11 22.20
C ARG A 201 6.55 0.03 23.03
N THR A 202 7.26 1.16 23.15
CA THR A 202 6.84 2.29 23.99
C THR A 202 5.91 3.26 23.27
N ASN A 203 5.95 3.29 21.94
CA ASN A 203 5.17 4.24 21.17
C ASN A 203 3.79 3.67 20.79
N ASN A 204 2.73 4.26 21.36
CA ASN A 204 1.35 3.87 21.06
C ASN A 204 0.90 4.19 19.62
N SER A 205 1.65 5.04 18.89
CA SER A 205 1.30 5.42 17.52
C SER A 205 1.62 4.35 16.47
N VAL A 206 2.69 3.56 16.67
CA VAL A 206 3.07 2.44 15.77
C VAL A 206 3.51 1.26 16.62
N SER A 207 2.59 0.31 16.80
CA SER A 207 2.91 -0.94 17.48
C SER A 207 3.86 -1.82 16.65
N ARG A 208 4.71 -2.60 17.33
CA ARG A 208 5.59 -3.61 16.70
C ARG A 208 4.81 -4.53 15.74
N THR A 209 3.64 -5.00 16.14
CA THR A 209 2.79 -5.88 15.32
C THR A 209 2.32 -5.19 14.03
N ASN A 210 1.92 -3.91 14.11
CA ASN A 210 1.52 -3.14 12.93
C ASN A 210 2.73 -2.89 12.01
N TYR A 211 3.91 -2.62 12.56
CA TYR A 211 5.15 -2.50 11.76
C TYR A 211 5.44 -3.78 10.96
N PHE A 212 5.41 -4.95 11.61
CA PHE A 212 5.64 -6.23 10.93
C PHE A 212 4.58 -6.55 9.88
N ARG A 213 3.30 -6.28 10.13
CA ARG A 213 2.23 -6.45 9.13
C ARG A 213 2.48 -5.62 7.88
N ILE A 214 2.91 -4.37 8.05
CA ILE A 214 3.25 -3.48 6.93
C ILE A 214 4.49 -3.98 6.19
N LEU A 215 5.49 -4.50 6.90
CA LEU A 215 6.68 -5.10 6.27
C LEU A 215 6.32 -6.35 5.45
N VAL A 216 5.45 -7.22 5.96
CA VAL A 216 4.94 -8.38 5.22
C VAL A 216 4.23 -7.92 3.96
N LEU A 217 3.31 -6.96 4.06
CA LEU A 217 2.60 -6.39 2.91
C LEU A 217 3.57 -5.80 1.86
N ALA A 218 4.56 -5.03 2.31
CA ALA A 218 5.57 -4.44 1.43
C ALA A 218 6.42 -5.49 0.68
N SER A 219 6.57 -6.68 1.27
CA SER A 219 7.36 -7.78 0.71
C SER A 219 6.59 -8.64 -0.28
N VAL A 220 5.27 -8.47 -0.39
CA VAL A 220 4.45 -9.30 -1.29
C VAL A 220 4.86 -9.12 -2.74
N ASP A 221 5.16 -7.89 -3.17
CA ASP A 221 5.59 -7.66 -4.55
C ASP A 221 6.97 -8.24 -4.86
N VAL A 222 7.86 -8.33 -3.88
CA VAL A 222 9.17 -8.98 -4.06
C VAL A 222 9.03 -10.49 -4.21
N VAL A 223 8.09 -11.10 -3.47
CA VAL A 223 7.93 -12.56 -3.42
C VAL A 223 7.02 -13.09 -4.54
N LEU A 224 6.00 -12.34 -4.95
CA LEU A 224 4.99 -12.80 -5.91
C LEU A 224 5.05 -12.04 -7.24
N THR A 225 5.03 -10.70 -7.19
CA THR A 225 4.87 -9.86 -8.39
C THR A 225 6.15 -9.79 -9.21
N LEU A 226 7.31 -9.63 -8.58
CA LEU A 226 8.60 -9.52 -9.25
C LEU A 226 9.00 -10.82 -9.97
N PRO A 227 8.92 -12.03 -9.36
CA PRO A 227 9.22 -13.28 -10.07
C PRO A 227 8.31 -13.48 -11.27
N LYS A 228 7.01 -13.20 -11.12
CA LYS A 228 6.06 -13.25 -12.23
C LYS A 228 6.47 -12.31 -13.36
N ALA A 229 6.75 -11.04 -13.06
CA ALA A 229 7.13 -10.05 -14.07
C ALA A 229 8.43 -10.43 -14.79
N ILE A 230 9.40 -11.03 -14.08
CA ILE A 230 10.63 -11.55 -14.69
C ILE A 230 10.32 -12.73 -15.62
N VAL A 231 9.48 -13.67 -15.20
CA VAL A 231 9.09 -14.83 -16.01
C VAL A 231 8.34 -14.39 -17.28
N SER A 232 7.37 -13.49 -17.16
CA SER A 232 6.67 -12.89 -18.31
C SER A 232 7.65 -12.20 -19.27
N LEU A 233 8.60 -11.42 -18.74
CA LEU A 233 9.60 -10.75 -19.56
C LEU A 233 10.51 -11.74 -20.31
N VAL A 234 10.98 -12.79 -19.64
CA VAL A 234 11.82 -13.81 -20.27
C VAL A 234 11.06 -14.51 -21.39
N PHE A 235 9.80 -14.88 -21.16
CA PHE A 235 8.98 -15.52 -22.18
C PHE A 235 8.73 -14.58 -23.38
N GLU A 236 8.39 -13.31 -23.12
CA GLU A 236 8.22 -12.30 -24.17
C GLU A 236 9.50 -12.15 -25.02
N ILE A 237 10.68 -12.15 -24.41
CA ILE A 237 11.97 -12.09 -25.12
C ILE A 237 12.21 -13.36 -25.96
N LEU A 238 11.86 -14.55 -25.45
CA LEU A 238 12.01 -15.81 -26.17
C LEU A 238 11.12 -15.84 -27.41
N VAL A 239 9.84 -15.46 -27.27
CA VAL A 239 8.89 -15.36 -28.39
C VAL A 239 9.40 -14.37 -29.44
N LEU A 240 9.90 -13.20 -29.02
CA LEU A 240 10.46 -12.21 -29.94
C LEU A 240 11.67 -12.74 -30.74
N ARG A 241 12.50 -13.61 -30.13
CA ARG A 241 13.62 -14.26 -30.82
C ARG A 241 13.19 -15.31 -31.84
N GLU A 242 12.14 -16.08 -31.53
CA GLU A 242 11.64 -17.11 -32.43
C GLU A 242 10.97 -16.52 -33.67
N LEU A 243 10.21 -15.42 -33.49
CA LEU A 243 9.46 -14.80 -34.59
C LEU A 243 10.36 -14.05 -35.59
N LYS A 244 11.47 -13.43 -35.15
CA LYS A 244 12.40 -12.72 -36.05
C LYS A 244 13.85 -12.76 -35.54
N PRO A 245 14.86 -12.92 -36.43
CA PRO A 245 16.28 -12.85 -36.06
C PRO A 245 16.71 -11.51 -35.47
N ARG A 246 15.94 -10.43 -35.71
CA ARG A 246 16.11 -9.12 -35.08
C ARG A 246 14.80 -8.77 -34.37
N PRO A 247 14.80 -8.56 -33.03
CA PRO A 247 13.60 -8.14 -32.34
C PRO A 247 13.14 -6.80 -32.91
N ASN A 248 11.87 -6.71 -33.30
CA ASN A 248 11.32 -5.45 -33.79
C ASN A 248 11.25 -4.47 -32.62
N PHE A 249 12.10 -3.45 -32.64
CA PHE A 249 12.16 -2.47 -31.54
C PHE A 249 10.81 -1.76 -31.39
N TYR A 250 10.25 -1.30 -32.53
CA TYR A 250 8.94 -0.69 -32.63
C TYR A 250 8.33 -0.99 -34.01
N PRO A 251 7.16 -1.66 -34.10
CA PRO A 251 6.53 -1.97 -35.38
C PRO A 251 6.09 -0.78 -36.22
N GLY A 252 5.96 0.41 -35.62
CA GLY A 252 5.51 1.62 -36.30
C GLY A 252 4.05 1.97 -36.00
N TRP A 253 3.74 3.26 -35.96
CA TRP A 253 2.41 3.77 -35.61
C TRP A 253 1.31 3.24 -36.53
N HIS A 254 1.55 3.32 -37.84
CA HIS A 254 0.60 2.87 -38.86
C HIS A 254 0.28 1.38 -38.68
N PHE A 255 1.28 0.53 -38.43
CA PHE A 255 1.06 -0.90 -38.23
C PHE A 255 0.17 -1.18 -37.00
N ILE A 256 0.39 -0.45 -35.90
CA ILE A 256 -0.33 -0.67 -34.64
C ILE A 256 -1.78 -0.11 -34.70
N HIS A 257 -2.01 0.97 -35.43
CA HIS A 257 -3.27 1.73 -35.36
C HIS A 257 -4.12 1.70 -36.64
N THR A 258 -3.80 0.86 -37.63
CA THR A 258 -4.65 0.72 -38.84
C THR A 258 -5.84 -0.19 -38.56
N ASP A 259 -5.60 -1.42 -38.11
CA ASP A 259 -6.64 -2.42 -37.81
C ASP A 259 -6.87 -2.50 -36.30
N TRP A 260 -7.29 -1.37 -35.71
CA TRP A 260 -7.34 -1.17 -34.25
C TRP A 260 -8.68 -1.57 -33.61
N ASP A 261 -9.50 -2.33 -34.30
CA ASP A 261 -10.80 -2.77 -33.77
C ASP A 261 -10.64 -3.77 -32.62
N PRO A 262 -11.55 -3.75 -31.63
CA PRO A 262 -11.53 -4.72 -30.55
C PRO A 262 -11.88 -6.14 -31.03
N ILE A 263 -11.33 -7.14 -30.33
CA ILE A 263 -11.47 -8.55 -30.70
C ILE A 263 -12.03 -9.40 -29.55
N GLY A 264 -12.82 -10.41 -29.88
CA GLY A 264 -13.19 -11.49 -28.97
C GLY A 264 -12.17 -12.63 -29.06
N VAL A 265 -11.91 -13.31 -27.95
CA VAL A 265 -11.06 -14.49 -27.89
C VAL A 265 -11.77 -15.55 -27.06
N SER A 266 -12.14 -16.64 -27.72
CA SER A 266 -12.86 -17.75 -27.11
C SER A 266 -11.96 -18.51 -26.13
N TYR A 267 -12.59 -19.22 -25.19
CA TYR A 267 -11.90 -20.05 -24.21
C TYR A 267 -11.10 -21.17 -24.87
N HIS A 268 -11.60 -21.70 -25.99
CA HIS A 268 -10.90 -22.66 -26.82
C HIS A 268 -9.62 -22.06 -27.42
N GLU A 269 -9.70 -20.86 -28.02
CA GLU A 269 -8.54 -20.15 -28.59
C GLU A 269 -7.48 -19.87 -27.53
N MET A 270 -7.88 -19.42 -26.32
CA MET A 270 -6.94 -19.21 -25.22
C MET A 270 -6.15 -20.48 -24.87
N LYS A 271 -6.80 -21.66 -24.89
CA LYS A 271 -6.13 -22.94 -24.59
C LYS A 271 -5.13 -23.38 -25.65
N ILE A 272 -5.43 -23.12 -26.93
CA ILE A 272 -4.57 -23.54 -28.04
C ILE A 272 -3.48 -22.51 -28.35
N ASN A 273 -3.66 -21.24 -27.98
CA ASN A 273 -2.70 -20.14 -28.19
C ASN A 273 -1.47 -20.17 -27.26
N GLY A 274 -1.16 -21.34 -26.69
CA GLY A 274 0.05 -21.59 -25.91
C GLY A 274 -0.21 -21.67 -24.41
N LYS A 275 0.37 -22.71 -23.78
CA LYS A 275 0.20 -22.99 -22.35
C LYS A 275 0.64 -21.83 -21.45
N PHE A 276 1.69 -21.11 -21.84
CA PHE A 276 2.20 -19.98 -21.06
C PHE A 276 1.21 -18.82 -21.03
N ASN A 277 0.72 -18.38 -22.20
CA ASN A 277 -0.28 -17.31 -22.30
C ASN A 277 -1.53 -17.64 -21.50
N PHE A 278 -2.00 -18.89 -21.58
CA PHE A 278 -3.13 -19.37 -20.78
C PHE A 278 -2.87 -19.24 -19.28
N VAL A 279 -1.71 -19.68 -18.78
CA VAL A 279 -1.36 -19.56 -17.35
C VAL A 279 -1.19 -18.10 -16.91
N GLU A 280 -0.62 -17.25 -17.77
CA GLU A 280 -0.45 -15.82 -17.50
C GLU A 280 -1.80 -15.12 -17.32
N ILE A 281 -2.79 -15.43 -18.17
CA ILE A 281 -4.16 -14.92 -18.04
C ILE A 281 -4.74 -15.28 -16.68
N TYR A 282 -4.70 -16.55 -16.25
CA TYR A 282 -5.20 -16.91 -14.92
C TYR A 282 -4.43 -16.21 -13.81
N TRP A 283 -3.11 -16.06 -13.94
CA TRP A 283 -2.33 -15.34 -12.93
C TRP A 283 -2.73 -13.86 -12.84
N ASP A 284 -2.92 -13.17 -13.97
CA ASP A 284 -3.41 -11.80 -14.01
C ASP A 284 -4.77 -11.66 -13.33
N GLN A 285 -5.65 -12.63 -13.50
CA GLN A 285 -7.02 -12.60 -12.97
C GLN A 285 -7.09 -12.96 -11.48
N TRP A 286 -6.26 -13.90 -11.02
CA TRP A 286 -6.29 -14.40 -9.63
C TRP A 286 -5.33 -13.67 -8.69
N SER A 287 -4.22 -13.12 -9.19
CA SER A 287 -3.26 -12.42 -8.33
C SER A 287 -3.84 -11.20 -7.57
N PRO A 288 -4.73 -10.37 -8.13
CA PRO A 288 -5.32 -9.24 -7.40
C PRO A 288 -6.23 -9.73 -6.26
N LEU A 289 -6.96 -10.83 -6.48
CA LEU A 289 -7.80 -11.48 -5.49
C LEU A 289 -6.94 -11.97 -4.31
N VAL A 290 -5.87 -12.72 -4.58
CA VAL A 290 -4.97 -13.22 -3.53
C VAL A 290 -4.35 -12.05 -2.74
N LEU A 291 -3.87 -11.02 -3.44
CA LEU A 291 -3.25 -9.86 -2.81
C LEU A 291 -4.24 -9.07 -1.93
N ALA A 292 -5.48 -8.91 -2.37
CA ALA A 292 -6.54 -8.26 -1.60
C ALA A 292 -6.93 -9.06 -0.36
N LEU A 293 -6.99 -10.40 -0.45
CA LEU A 293 -7.21 -11.26 0.71
C LEU A 293 -6.06 -11.16 1.73
N VAL A 294 -4.80 -11.19 1.28
CA VAL A 294 -3.63 -11.01 2.15
C VAL A 294 -3.71 -9.66 2.87
N LEU A 295 -4.03 -8.60 2.15
CA LEU A 295 -4.21 -7.27 2.72
C LEU A 295 -5.32 -7.27 3.79
N PHE A 296 -6.47 -7.85 3.50
CA PHE A 296 -7.58 -7.92 4.46
C PHE A 296 -7.24 -8.74 5.70
N VAL A 297 -6.52 -9.85 5.56
CA VAL A 297 -6.04 -10.64 6.70
C VAL A 297 -5.09 -9.82 7.58
N LEU A 298 -4.18 -9.07 6.97
CA LEU A 298 -3.19 -8.26 7.69
C LEU A 298 -3.81 -7.03 8.39
N PHE A 299 -4.73 -6.33 7.73
CA PHE A 299 -5.23 -5.03 8.19
C PHE A 299 -6.72 -5.03 8.57
N GLY A 300 -7.52 -5.81 7.86
CA GLY A 300 -8.97 -5.86 8.02
C GLY A 300 -9.44 -6.69 9.22
N LEU A 301 -8.66 -7.65 9.70
CA LEU A 301 -9.02 -8.50 10.85
C LEU A 301 -8.56 -7.95 12.21
N THR A 302 -7.90 -6.79 12.23
CA THR A 302 -7.36 -6.20 13.47
C THR A 302 -8.47 -5.78 14.45
N GLY A 303 -8.22 -5.87 15.75
CA GLY A 303 -9.21 -5.42 16.77
C GLY A 303 -9.62 -3.96 16.56
N GLU A 304 -8.65 -3.13 16.19
CA GLU A 304 -8.88 -1.75 15.79
C GLU A 304 -9.77 -1.63 14.53
N ALA A 305 -9.64 -2.54 13.55
CA ALA A 305 -10.46 -2.55 12.32
C ALA A 305 -11.90 -2.90 12.62
N ARG A 306 -12.11 -3.92 13.44
CA ARG A 306 -13.44 -4.30 13.93
C ARG A 306 -14.12 -3.15 14.68
N ALA A 307 -13.39 -2.43 15.52
CA ALA A 307 -13.91 -1.24 16.19
C ALA A 307 -14.31 -0.13 15.21
N SER A 308 -13.55 0.05 14.11
CA SER A 308 -13.89 0.99 13.05
C SER A 308 -15.13 0.56 12.27
N TYR A 309 -15.24 -0.73 11.91
CA TYR A 309 -16.42 -1.27 11.25
C TYR A 309 -17.67 -1.10 12.09
N TRP A 310 -17.57 -1.35 13.40
CA TRP A 310 -18.66 -1.12 14.33
C TRP A 310 -19.12 0.34 14.35
N ARG A 311 -18.20 1.30 14.36
CA ARG A 311 -18.57 2.73 14.29
C ARG A 311 -19.28 3.08 12.99
N ILE A 312 -18.82 2.55 11.87
CA ILE A 312 -19.47 2.76 10.56
C ILE A 312 -20.86 2.11 10.56
N ALA A 313 -20.98 0.88 11.05
CA ALA A 313 -22.26 0.17 11.16
C ALA A 313 -23.24 0.92 12.08
N CYS A 314 -22.78 1.46 13.21
CA CYS A 314 -23.59 2.30 14.09
C CYS A 314 -24.00 3.62 13.42
N PHE A 315 -23.11 4.24 12.63
CA PHE A 315 -23.43 5.48 11.90
C PHE A 315 -24.49 5.25 10.82
N VAL A 316 -24.32 4.18 10.03
CA VAL A 316 -25.31 3.77 9.02
C VAL A 316 -26.61 3.34 9.72
N GLY A 317 -26.52 2.55 10.78
CA GLY A 317 -27.68 2.13 11.57
C GLY A 317 -28.44 3.31 12.17
N TRP A 318 -27.74 4.33 12.68
CA TRP A 318 -28.35 5.56 13.17
C TRP A 318 -29.16 6.29 12.08
N TRP A 319 -28.66 6.31 10.85
CA TRP A 319 -29.38 6.85 9.69
C TRP A 319 -30.69 6.11 9.39
N PHE A 320 -30.75 4.82 9.72
CA PHE A 320 -31.94 3.97 9.60
C PHE A 320 -32.74 3.84 10.92
N GLY A 321 -32.49 4.72 11.90
CA GLY A 321 -33.24 4.75 13.17
C GLY A 321 -32.78 3.74 14.23
N TRP A 322 -31.68 3.02 13.99
CA TRP A 322 -31.09 2.09 14.93
C TRP A 322 -30.30 2.84 16.01
N LYS A 323 -30.78 2.78 17.26
CA LYS A 323 -30.03 3.26 18.43
C LYS A 323 -29.19 2.11 18.97
N PRO A 324 -27.85 2.13 18.81
CA PRO A 324 -27.01 1.05 19.32
C PRO A 324 -27.16 0.96 20.84
N SER A 325 -27.51 -0.24 21.33
CA SER A 325 -27.65 -0.50 22.75
C SER A 325 -26.28 -0.39 23.43
N ALA A 326 -26.18 0.38 24.50
CA ALA A 326 -24.95 0.58 25.27
C ALA A 326 -24.54 -0.71 25.99
N ARG A 327 -23.86 -1.62 25.30
CA ARG A 327 -23.26 -2.85 25.82
C ARG A 327 -21.91 -2.99 25.09
N ASP A 328 -20.72 -2.79 25.63
CA ASP A 328 -20.20 -2.87 26.99
C ASP A 328 -19.20 -1.74 27.26
N ARG A 329 -19.53 -0.82 28.18
CA ARG A 329 -18.54 0.01 28.89
C ARG A 329 -17.94 -0.70 30.11
N ARG A 330 -18.33 -1.95 30.38
CA ARG A 330 -17.88 -2.69 31.58
C ARG A 330 -16.48 -3.29 31.48
N VAL A 331 -15.94 -3.49 30.27
CA VAL A 331 -14.56 -4.01 30.12
C VAL A 331 -13.50 -2.88 30.21
N ALA A 332 -13.89 -1.62 29.97
CA ALA A 332 -12.96 -0.48 30.10
C ALA A 332 -12.91 0.14 31.51
N ALA A 333 -13.87 -0.19 32.39
CA ALA A 333 -13.95 0.34 33.75
C ALA A 333 -13.23 -0.55 34.80
N LEU A 334 -12.78 -1.75 34.42
CA LEU A 334 -12.03 -2.63 35.32
C LEU A 334 -10.50 -2.42 35.28
N ASP A 335 -10.02 -1.47 34.48
CA ASP A 335 -8.59 -1.13 34.37
C ASP A 335 -8.30 0.34 34.75
N THR A 336 -9.29 1.03 35.33
CA THR A 336 -9.04 2.31 36.02
C THR A 336 -8.55 1.99 37.43
N ILE A 337 -7.31 1.49 37.50
CA ILE A 337 -6.54 1.58 38.74
C ILE A 337 -6.37 3.08 39.01
N GLU A 338 -7.04 3.57 40.03
CA GLU A 338 -6.76 4.87 40.64
C GLU A 338 -5.28 4.86 41.06
N PHE A 339 -4.43 5.53 40.27
CA PHE A 339 -3.16 5.99 40.79
C PHE A 339 -3.46 7.16 41.72
N GLY A 340 -3.54 6.83 43.01
CA GLY A 340 -3.62 7.78 44.09
C GLY A 340 -2.56 8.88 43.94
N ALA A 341 -2.98 10.09 44.28
CA ALA A 341 -2.17 11.28 44.26
C ALA A 341 -0.80 11.07 44.93
N GLN A 342 0.20 11.53 44.19
CA GLN A 342 1.58 11.78 44.55
C GLN A 342 1.76 12.15 46.04
N ALA A 343 2.24 11.19 46.84
CA ALA A 343 2.82 11.48 48.15
C ALA A 343 4.19 12.14 47.91
N GLN A 344 4.30 13.42 48.27
CA GLN A 344 5.61 14.05 48.48
C GLN A 344 6.35 13.26 49.56
N VAL A 345 7.44 12.61 49.16
CA VAL A 345 8.42 12.05 50.09
C VAL A 345 9.14 13.23 50.73
N SER A 346 8.76 13.58 51.95
CA SER A 346 9.60 14.35 52.86
C SER A 346 10.68 13.41 53.40
N GLU A 347 11.95 13.69 53.09
CA GLU A 347 13.09 13.00 53.69
C GLU A 347 13.14 13.29 55.22
N PRO A 348 13.40 12.27 56.06
CA PRO A 348 13.70 12.47 57.46
C PRO A 348 15.20 12.77 57.65
N ALA A 349 15.53 14.04 57.93
CA ALA A 349 16.86 14.40 58.40
C ALA A 349 16.92 14.24 59.93
N LEU A 350 17.37 13.07 60.38
CA LEU A 350 17.80 12.82 61.77
C LEU A 350 19.23 12.31 61.75
N TYR A 351 20.19 13.23 61.86
CA TYR A 351 21.52 12.94 62.39
C TYR A 351 21.90 14.07 63.33
N ALA A 352 21.91 13.75 64.61
CA ALA A 352 22.69 14.45 65.61
C ALA A 352 24.13 13.95 65.48
N ASP A 353 25.08 14.85 65.25
CA ASP A 353 26.32 14.82 66.02
C ASP A 353 26.93 16.23 66.08
N VAL A 354 27.05 16.72 67.30
CA VAL A 354 27.55 18.05 67.66
C VAL A 354 28.98 17.86 68.17
N GLY A 355 29.94 18.44 67.45
CA GLY A 355 31.35 18.47 67.82
C GLY A 355 31.95 19.88 67.68
N THR A 356 31.89 20.62 68.80
CA THR A 356 32.91 21.56 69.34
C THR A 356 33.33 22.83 68.56
N PRO A 357 33.87 23.85 69.28
CA PRO A 357 33.58 25.26 69.03
C PRO A 357 34.78 26.08 68.55
N SER A 358 34.53 27.27 68.01
CA SER A 358 35.51 28.37 68.10
C SER A 358 34.84 29.74 68.02
N SER A 359 35.02 30.48 69.11
CA SER A 359 34.74 31.90 69.33
C SER A 359 35.86 32.77 68.74
N TYR A 360 35.54 33.90 68.09
CA TYR A 360 36.28 35.18 68.09
C TYR A 360 35.41 36.22 67.35
N VAL A 361 34.66 37.08 68.05
CA VAL A 361 35.00 38.46 68.45
C VAL A 361 35.25 39.43 67.28
N SER A 362 34.26 40.33 67.11
CA SER A 362 34.35 41.79 66.88
C SER A 362 35.19 42.33 65.73
N SER A 363 34.57 43.08 64.82
CA SER A 363 34.61 44.55 64.91
C SER A 363 33.90 45.23 63.72
N LYS A 364 33.14 46.29 64.05
CA LYS A 364 33.07 47.65 63.43
C LYS A 364 33.17 47.74 61.88
N THR A 365 32.43 48.56 61.14
CA THR A 365 31.85 49.88 61.41
C THR A 365 30.97 50.28 60.22
N SER A 366 29.96 51.10 60.51
CA SER A 366 29.14 51.89 59.60
C SER A 366 29.90 52.86 58.69
N ALA A 367 29.35 53.16 57.51
CA ALA A 367 29.16 54.48 56.88
C ALA A 367 28.83 54.26 55.38
N VAL A 368 27.62 54.56 54.88
CA VAL A 368 27.04 55.88 54.54
C VAL A 368 27.66 56.52 53.29
N GLY A 369 26.79 56.88 52.35
CA GLY A 369 27.02 57.78 51.21
C GLY A 369 26.78 57.09 49.86
N ASP A 370 25.62 57.25 49.21
CA ASP A 370 25.28 58.33 48.26
C ASP A 370 26.28 58.40 47.11
N ARG A 371 25.94 58.54 45.82
CA ARG A 371 24.73 58.74 45.01
C ARG A 371 25.25 58.84 43.56
N GLU A 372 24.37 58.66 42.59
CA GLU A 372 24.50 59.19 41.20
C GLU A 372 25.64 58.56 40.34
N ASP A 373 25.51 58.32 39.05
CA ASP A 373 24.50 58.68 38.08
C ASP A 373 24.58 57.73 36.86
N LYS A 374 23.46 57.64 36.14
CA LYS A 374 23.29 57.07 34.78
C LYS A 374 24.03 57.94 33.72
N PRO A 375 23.84 57.74 32.40
CA PRO A 375 23.78 56.51 31.57
C PRO A 375 24.66 56.65 30.30
N VAL A 376 24.92 55.54 29.59
CA VAL A 376 24.60 55.32 28.15
C VAL A 376 24.44 53.82 27.96
#